data_AF-A0A1I5FZG1-F1
#
_entry.id   AF-A0A1I5FZG1-F1
#
_cell.length_a   1.000
_cell.length_b   1.000
_cell.length_c   1.000
_cell.angle_alpha   90.00
_cell.angle_beta   90.00
_cell.angle_gamma   90.00
#
_symmetry.space_group_name_H-M   'P 1'
#
loop_
_entity.id
_entity.type
_entity.pdbx_description
1 polymer ?
#
loop_
_entity_poly.entity_id
_entity_poly.type
_entity_poly.pdbx_seq_one_letter_code
_entity_poly.pdbx_strand_id
1 'polypeptide(L)'
;MRILLVASAGGHWIELHRLRAAFVGADCQFVSTSKGMTPPLGDREVLEITDTARDSVLAMAPTLAGLVRIVRAFDPHLVVSTGAAPGALALLVGKMFGARTIWIDSIANSETLSLSGRLVRPVADLRITQWKHLADRNASLRFFGQIL
;
A
#
# COMPACT_ATOMS: atom_id res chain seq x y z
N MET A 1 -7.04 2.81 16.59
CA MET A 1 -7.44 2.70 15.17
C MET A 1 -6.67 1.53 14.54
N ARG A 2 -7.34 0.64 13.80
CA ARG A 2 -6.69 -0.47 13.09
C ARG A 2 -6.22 -0.06 11.69
N ILE A 3 -4.95 -0.27 11.36
CA ILE A 3 -4.33 0.14 10.10
C ILE A 3 -3.63 -1.06 9.46
N LEU A 4 -3.99 -1.35 8.21
CA LEU A 4 -3.32 -2.36 7.40
C LEU A 4 -2.25 -1.68 6.52
N LEU A 5 -1.00 -2.07 6.70
CA LEU A 5 0.16 -1.51 6.01
C LEU A 5 0.69 -2.55 5.01
N VAL A 6 0.65 -2.23 3.72
CA VAL A 6 0.91 -3.20 2.65
C VAL A 6 1.98 -2.68 1.69
N ALA A 7 3.04 -3.47 1.49
CA ALA A 7 4.03 -3.20 0.45
C ALA A 7 4.71 -4.50 0.01
N SER A 8 5.05 -4.63 -1.26
CA SER A 8 5.88 -5.75 -1.74
C SER A 8 7.27 -5.70 -1.11
N ALA A 9 7.97 -6.84 -1.08
CA ALA A 9 9.33 -6.90 -0.59
C ALA A 9 10.28 -5.97 -1.38
N GLY A 10 11.41 -5.60 -0.77
CA GLY A 10 12.41 -4.71 -1.38
C GLY A 10 12.14 -3.22 -1.14
N GLY A 11 12.32 -2.39 -2.16
CA GLY A 11 12.28 -0.92 -2.05
C GLY A 11 11.00 -0.37 -1.43
N HIS A 12 9.83 -0.86 -1.86
CA HIS A 12 8.54 -0.42 -1.30
C HIS A 12 8.39 -0.73 0.19
N TRP A 13 8.95 -1.84 0.66
CA TRP A 13 8.96 -2.19 2.07
C TRP A 13 9.85 -1.25 2.90
N ILE A 14 11.00 -0.87 2.34
CA ILE A 14 11.91 0.11 2.94
C ILE A 14 11.24 1.49 3.02
N GLU A 15 10.53 1.90 1.97
CA GLU A 15 9.73 3.14 1.97
C GLU A 15 8.64 3.10 3.07
N LEU A 16 7.93 1.98 3.21
CA LEU A 16 6.93 1.80 4.26
C LEU A 16 7.55 1.89 5.67
N HIS A 17 8.77 1.37 5.84
CA HIS A 17 9.53 1.47 7.10
C HIS A 17 9.87 2.90 7.51
N ARG A 18 10.09 3.79 6.54
CA ARG A 18 10.39 5.20 6.81
C ARG A 18 9.16 5.94 7.36
N LEU A 19 7.97 5.46 7.06
CA LEU A 19 6.71 6.00 7.55
C LEU A 19 6.31 5.51 8.96
N ARG A 20 7.07 4.63 9.60
CA ARG A 20 6.69 3.99 10.88
C ARG A 20 6.25 4.99 11.98
N ALA A 21 6.89 6.17 12.03
CA ALA A 21 6.58 7.20 13.01
C ALA A 21 5.13 7.70 12.91
N ALA A 22 4.55 7.70 11.70
CA ALA A 22 3.17 8.11 11.46
C ALA A 22 2.12 7.13 12.02
N PHE A 23 2.54 5.92 12.40
CA PHE A 23 1.66 4.84 12.83
C PHE A 23 1.86 4.43 14.29
N VAL A 24 2.71 5.12 15.04
CA VAL A 24 2.94 4.84 16.47
C VAL A 24 1.62 5.00 17.24
N GLY A 25 1.30 4.01 18.09
CA GLY A 25 0.07 3.97 18.87
C GLY A 25 -1.17 3.47 18.11
N ALA A 26 -1.07 3.20 16.81
CA ALA A 26 -2.12 2.51 16.07
C ALA A 26 -2.00 0.98 16.24
N ASP A 27 -3.12 0.28 16.06
CA ASP A 27 -3.10 -1.17 15.95
C ASP A 27 -2.76 -1.53 14.50
N CYS A 28 -1.53 -1.94 14.23
CA CYS A 28 -1.03 -2.16 12.88
C CYS A 28 -0.94 -3.65 12.53
N GLN A 29 -1.40 -4.01 11.34
CA GLN A 29 -1.08 -5.29 10.70
C GLN A 29 -0.30 -5.02 9.43
N PHE A 30 0.71 -5.85 9.17
CA PHE A 30 1.59 -5.71 8.02
C PHE A 30 1.42 -6.85 7.04
N VAL A 31 1.52 -6.53 5.75
CA VAL A 31 1.43 -7.50 4.66
C VAL A 31 2.52 -7.26 3.63
N SER A 32 3.24 -8.30 3.24
CA SER A 32 4.26 -8.26 2.18
C SER A 32 4.27 -9.50 1.30
N THR A 33 5.11 -9.50 0.28
CA THR A 33 5.24 -10.60 -0.69
C THR A 33 6.35 -11.60 -0.36
N SER A 34 6.94 -11.51 0.83
CA SER A 34 8.01 -12.41 1.28
C SER A 34 7.83 -12.77 2.76
N LYS A 35 8.20 -14.00 3.14
CA LYS A 35 8.21 -14.47 4.54
C LYS A 35 9.36 -13.88 5.34
N GLY A 36 9.18 -13.81 6.66
CA GLY A 36 10.25 -13.46 7.59
C GLY A 36 10.65 -11.99 7.56
N MET A 37 9.84 -11.13 6.96
CA MET A 37 10.08 -9.69 6.94
C MET A 37 9.92 -9.12 8.36
N THR A 38 10.80 -8.18 8.71
CA THR A 38 10.68 -7.43 9.97
C THR A 38 9.56 -6.40 9.83
N PRO A 39 8.64 -6.31 10.82
CA PRO A 39 7.59 -5.29 10.81
C PRO A 39 8.18 -3.88 11.03
N PRO A 40 7.62 -2.82 10.39
CA PRO A 40 8.03 -1.43 10.61
C PRO A 40 7.93 -0.94 12.06
N LEU A 41 7.04 -1.53 12.86
CA LEU A 41 6.82 -1.18 14.27
C LEU A 41 6.12 -2.33 15.01
N GLY A 42 6.38 -2.45 16.32
CA GLY A 42 5.82 -3.49 17.17
C GLY A 42 6.30 -4.90 16.82
N ASP A 43 5.64 -5.91 17.39
CA ASP A 43 6.10 -7.30 17.37
C ASP A 43 5.18 -8.23 16.56
N ARG A 44 4.19 -7.67 15.84
CA ARG A 44 3.28 -8.47 15.00
C ARG A 44 4.00 -9.00 13.78
N GLU A 45 3.74 -10.26 13.45
CA GLU A 45 4.27 -10.88 12.25
C GLU A 45 3.78 -10.16 10.98
N VAL A 46 4.67 -10.09 9.98
CA VAL A 46 4.32 -9.65 8.64
C VAL A 46 3.65 -10.81 7.91
N LEU A 47 2.39 -10.61 7.52
CA LEU A 47 1.64 -11.62 6.78
C LEU A 47 2.13 -11.66 5.33
N GLU A 48 2.31 -12.86 4.81
CA GLU A 48 2.71 -13.05 3.43
C GLU A 48 1.48 -13.18 2.51
N ILE A 49 1.56 -12.55 1.34
CA ILE A 49 0.70 -12.83 0.18
C ILE A 49 1.57 -13.23 -1.00
N THR A 50 1.01 -14.01 -1.92
CA THR A 50 1.72 -14.42 -3.13
C THR A 50 2.14 -13.21 -3.96
N ASP A 51 3.41 -13.17 -4.38
CA ASP A 51 3.89 -12.21 -5.37
C ASP A 51 3.46 -12.66 -6.75
N THR A 52 2.44 -12.00 -7.30
CA THR A 52 1.93 -12.33 -8.63
C THR A 52 2.34 -11.20 -9.56
N ALA A 53 3.34 -11.48 -10.39
CA ALA A 53 3.86 -10.55 -11.38
C ALA A 53 2.78 -10.17 -12.42
N ARG A 54 2.99 -9.01 -13.05
CA ARG A 54 2.02 -8.20 -13.81
C ARG A 54 1.47 -8.83 -15.11
N ASP A 55 1.72 -10.10 -15.37
CA ASP A 55 1.58 -10.66 -16.72
C ASP A 55 0.21 -11.29 -17.00
N SER A 56 -0.63 -11.53 -15.98
CA SER A 56 -2.05 -11.86 -16.22
C SER A 56 -2.98 -11.57 -15.03
N VAL A 57 -4.21 -11.14 -15.32
CA VAL A 57 -5.26 -10.88 -14.32
C VAL A 57 -5.62 -12.14 -13.53
N LEU A 58 -5.61 -13.31 -14.18
CA LEU A 58 -5.84 -14.61 -13.53
C LEU A 58 -4.74 -14.96 -12.52
N ALA A 59 -3.48 -14.59 -12.81
CA ALA A 59 -2.39 -14.80 -11.86
C ALA A 59 -2.57 -13.98 -10.58
N MET A 60 -3.38 -12.92 -10.57
CA MET A 60 -3.60 -12.08 -9.38
C MET A 60 -4.61 -12.68 -8.37
N ALA A 61 -5.32 -13.75 -8.74
CA ALA A 61 -6.36 -14.34 -7.90
C ALA A 61 -5.88 -14.83 -6.53
N PRO A 62 -4.71 -15.51 -6.37
CA PRO A 62 -4.21 -15.92 -5.06
C PRO A 62 -3.88 -14.73 -4.16
N THR A 63 -3.25 -13.69 -4.72
CA THR A 63 -2.95 -12.45 -3.99
C THR A 63 -4.24 -11.77 -3.54
N LEU A 64 -5.25 -11.68 -4.42
CA LEU A 64 -6.55 -11.10 -4.08
C LEU A 64 -7.27 -11.89 -2.98
N ALA A 65 -7.33 -13.22 -3.09
CA ALA A 65 -7.95 -14.09 -2.09
C ALA A 65 -7.26 -13.97 -0.72
N GLY A 66 -5.92 -13.93 -0.71
CA GLY A 66 -5.12 -13.69 0.49
C GLY A 66 -5.45 -12.34 1.13
N LEU A 67 -5.49 -11.27 0.33
CA LEU A 67 -5.86 -9.93 0.81
C LEU A 67 -7.29 -9.87 1.35
N VAL A 68 -8.27 -10.50 0.69
CA VAL A 68 -9.66 -10.58 1.18
C VAL A 68 -9.72 -11.27 2.54
N ARG A 69 -9.00 -12.40 2.70
CA ARG A 69 -8.94 -13.11 3.98
C ARG A 69 -8.34 -12.23 5.07
N ILE A 70 -7.22 -11.56 4.79
CA ILE A 70 -6.52 -10.70 5.75
C ILE A 70 -7.40 -9.50 6.14
N VAL A 71 -7.94 -8.77 5.15
CA VAL A 71 -8.79 -7.60 5.39
C VAL A 71 -10.03 -7.99 6.19
N ARG A 72 -10.70 -9.09 5.85
CA ARG A 72 -11.87 -9.55 6.60
C ARG A 72 -11.54 -9.97 8.04
N ALA A 73 -10.38 -10.59 8.25
CA ALA A 73 -9.99 -11.06 9.59
C ALA A 73 -9.51 -9.91 10.49
N PHE A 74 -8.76 -8.96 9.93
CA PHE A 74 -8.20 -7.85 10.69
C PHE A 74 -9.18 -6.67 10.83
N ASP A 75 -10.09 -6.52 9.87
CA ASP A 75 -11.13 -5.48 9.83
C ASP A 75 -10.54 -4.04 9.96
N PRO A 76 -9.68 -3.63 9.01
CA PRO A 76 -8.95 -2.37 9.10
C PRO A 76 -9.87 -1.16 8.88
N HIS A 77 -9.60 -0.08 9.62
CA HIS A 77 -10.25 1.22 9.38
C HIS A 77 -9.53 1.99 8.26
N LEU A 78 -8.24 1.68 8.04
CA LEU A 78 -7.36 2.34 7.09
C LEU A 78 -6.44 1.31 6.43
N VAL A 79 -6.28 1.40 5.11
CA VAL A 79 -5.25 0.67 4.34
C VAL A 79 -4.27 1.67 3.74
N VAL A 80 -2.98 1.48 3.99
CA VAL A 80 -1.91 2.30 3.41
C VAL A 80 -0.97 1.43 2.60
N SER A 81 -0.59 1.90 1.42
CA SER A 81 0.45 1.25 0.62
C SER A 81 1.43 2.23 0.01
N THR A 82 2.71 1.84 -0.02
CA THR A 82 3.82 2.55 -0.67
C THR A 82 4.12 2.03 -2.09
N GLY A 83 3.36 1.07 -2.62
CA GLY A 83 3.46 0.72 -4.04
C GLY A 83 3.27 -0.76 -4.42
N ALA A 84 3.66 -1.03 -5.68
CA ALA A 84 3.47 -2.26 -6.46
C ALA A 84 2.01 -2.68 -6.75
N ALA A 85 1.84 -3.78 -7.47
CA ALA A 85 0.52 -4.33 -7.79
C ALA A 85 -0.22 -4.88 -6.55
N PRO A 86 0.42 -5.58 -5.59
CA PRO A 86 -0.25 -6.06 -4.38
C PRO A 86 -0.80 -4.94 -3.50
N GLY A 87 -0.09 -3.80 -3.42
CA GLY A 87 -0.57 -2.61 -2.74
C GLY A 87 -1.87 -2.06 -3.34
N ALA A 88 -1.95 -2.01 -4.68
CA ALA A 88 -3.15 -1.51 -5.36
C ALA A 88 -4.36 -2.43 -5.11
N LEU A 89 -4.15 -3.75 -5.13
CA LEU A 89 -5.18 -4.72 -4.75
C LEU A 89 -5.61 -4.56 -3.30
N ALA A 90 -4.67 -4.31 -2.38
CA ALA A 90 -5.01 -4.13 -0.97
C ALA A 90 -5.90 -2.91 -0.75
N LEU A 91 -5.64 -1.81 -1.46
CA LEU A 91 -6.53 -0.64 -1.43
C LEU A 91 -7.92 -0.97 -1.99
N LEU A 92 -8.00 -1.66 -3.13
CA LEU A 92 -9.28 -2.09 -3.71
C LEU A 92 -10.08 -2.93 -2.70
N VAL A 93 -9.47 -3.96 -2.12
CA VAL A 93 -10.10 -4.83 -1.14
C VAL A 93 -10.49 -4.03 0.10
N GLY A 94 -9.59 -3.24 0.68
CA GLY A 94 -9.91 -2.37 1.83
C GLY A 94 -11.12 -1.49 1.57
N LYS A 95 -11.18 -0.86 0.40
CA LYS A 95 -12.29 0.01 0.00
C LYS A 95 -13.62 -0.74 -0.09
N MET A 96 -13.62 -1.97 -0.63
CA MET A 96 -14.81 -2.83 -0.68
C MET A 96 -15.34 -3.19 0.71
N PHE A 97 -14.46 -3.25 1.72
CA PHE A 97 -14.82 -3.51 3.12
C PHE A 97 -15.03 -2.22 3.93
N GLY A 98 -15.10 -1.05 3.29
CA GLY A 98 -15.41 0.23 3.93
C GLY A 98 -14.23 0.94 4.58
N ALA A 99 -13.00 0.42 4.43
CA ALA A 99 -11.80 1.09 4.93
C ALA A 99 -11.50 2.37 4.14
N ARG A 100 -10.89 3.35 4.83
CA ARG A 100 -10.22 4.45 4.15
C ARG A 100 -8.92 3.96 3.51
N THR A 101 -8.48 4.61 2.45
CA THR A 101 -7.34 4.13 1.66
C THR A 101 -6.36 5.24 1.31
N ILE A 102 -5.08 4.99 1.54
CA ILE A 102 -3.99 5.91 1.21
C ILE A 102 -3.00 5.20 0.30
N TRP A 103 -2.77 5.80 -0.86
CA TRP A 103 -1.69 5.43 -1.76
C TRP A 103 -0.54 6.43 -1.61
N ILE A 104 0.67 5.94 -1.43
CA ILE A 104 1.88 6.75 -1.42
C ILE A 104 2.75 6.22 -2.55
N ASP A 105 2.90 7.01 -3.61
CA ASP A 105 3.68 6.58 -4.76
C ASP A 105 5.18 6.60 -4.42
N SER A 106 5.87 5.54 -4.84
CA SER A 106 7.29 5.34 -4.57
C SER A 106 8.15 6.50 -5.04
N ILE A 107 9.24 6.75 -4.31
CA ILE A 107 10.21 7.78 -4.65
C ILE A 107 10.85 7.53 -6.03
N ALA A 108 10.90 6.27 -6.47
CA ALA A 108 11.47 5.89 -7.77
C ALA A 108 10.68 6.45 -8.98
N ASN A 109 9.42 6.82 -8.80
CA ASN A 109 8.55 7.30 -9.88
C ASN A 109 8.68 8.82 -10.07
N SER A 110 9.87 9.28 -10.45
CA SER A 110 10.20 10.70 -10.56
C SER A 110 9.54 11.41 -11.73
N GLU A 111 9.40 10.75 -12.87
CA GLU A 111 8.93 11.38 -14.11
C GLU A 111 7.43 11.21 -14.33
N THR A 112 6.88 10.05 -13.95
CA THR A 112 5.47 9.71 -14.12
C THR A 112 5.00 8.81 -13.00
N LEU A 113 3.71 8.93 -12.64
CA LEU A 113 3.10 8.06 -11.64
C LEU A 113 3.10 6.59 -12.10
N SER A 114 3.36 5.66 -11.19
CA SER A 114 3.28 4.23 -11.48
C SER A 114 1.93 3.82 -12.07
N LEU A 115 1.91 2.73 -12.86
CA LEU A 115 0.66 2.16 -13.38
C LEU A 115 -0.33 1.87 -12.23
N SER A 116 0.13 1.21 -11.17
CA SER A 116 -0.65 0.98 -9.96
C SER A 116 -1.19 2.28 -9.37
N GLY A 117 -0.34 3.31 -9.22
CA GLY A 117 -0.72 4.61 -8.68
C GLY A 117 -1.77 5.33 -9.52
N ARG A 118 -1.82 5.07 -10.84
CA ARG A 118 -2.90 5.57 -11.72
C ARG A 118 -4.18 4.75 -11.54
N LEU A 119 -4.07 3.43 -11.46
CA LEU A 119 -5.20 2.50 -11.37
C LEU A 119 -5.94 2.58 -10.03
N VAL A 120 -5.28 2.95 -8.93
CA VAL A 120 -5.94 3.11 -7.61
C VAL A 120 -6.79 4.37 -7.50
N ARG A 121 -6.81 5.25 -8.50
CA ARG A 121 -7.59 6.51 -8.47
C ARG A 121 -9.04 6.38 -7.98
N PRO A 122 -9.87 5.41 -8.41
CA PRO A 122 -11.25 5.30 -7.95
C PRO A 122 -11.39 4.77 -6.52
N VAL A 123 -10.35 4.12 -5.99
CA VAL A 123 -10.41 3.44 -4.69
C VAL A 123 -9.56 4.09 -3.61
N ALA A 124 -8.64 4.98 -3.96
CA ALA A 124 -7.78 5.71 -3.01
C ALA A 124 -8.43 7.01 -2.55
N ASP A 125 -8.74 7.13 -1.25
CA ASP A 125 -9.22 8.38 -0.65
C ASP A 125 -8.15 9.48 -0.65
N LEU A 126 -6.87 9.09 -0.55
CA LEU A 126 -5.72 9.99 -0.65
C LEU A 126 -4.61 9.35 -1.48
N ARG A 127 -4.03 10.12 -2.40
CA ARG A 127 -2.89 9.71 -3.22
C ARG A 127 -1.77 10.73 -3.08
N ILE A 128 -0.60 10.28 -2.67
CA ILE A 128 0.57 11.11 -2.38
C ILE A 128 1.68 10.80 -3.38
N THR A 129 2.40 11.83 -3.82
CA THR A 129 3.62 11.72 -4.62
C THR A 129 4.77 12.48 -3.95
N GLN A 130 6.00 12.02 -4.18
CA GLN A 130 7.22 12.70 -3.71
C GLN A 130 7.67 13.83 -4.65
N TRP A 131 6.95 14.06 -5.76
CA TRP A 131 7.36 14.95 -6.83
C TRP A 131 6.32 16.02 -7.09
N LYS A 132 6.62 17.26 -6.71
CA LYS A 132 5.70 18.40 -6.80
C LYS A 132 5.09 18.56 -8.20
N HIS A 133 5.91 18.47 -9.24
CA HIS A 133 5.47 18.63 -10.63
C HIS A 133 4.43 17.58 -11.08
N LEU A 134 4.39 16.39 -10.45
CA LEU A 134 3.35 15.39 -10.72
C LEU A 134 2.02 15.76 -10.08
N ALA A 135 2.05 16.35 -8.88
CA ALA A 135 0.85 16.86 -8.21
C ALA A 135 0.28 18.09 -8.94
N ASP A 136 1.13 18.99 -9.45
CA ASP A 136 0.71 20.18 -10.19
C ASP A 136 -0.07 19.81 -11.47
N ARG A 137 0.26 18.68 -12.10
CA ARG A 137 -0.42 18.16 -13.29
C ARG A 137 -1.67 17.35 -12.97
N ASN A 138 -1.93 17.02 -11.70
CA ASN A 138 -3.01 16.12 -11.31
C ASN A 138 -3.63 16.53 -9.98
N ALA A 139 -4.77 17.21 -10.05
CA ALA A 139 -5.51 17.69 -8.87
C ALA A 139 -5.97 16.59 -7.89
N SER A 140 -5.91 15.30 -8.27
CA SER A 140 -6.19 14.16 -7.38
C SER A 140 -4.95 13.61 -6.66
N LEU A 141 -3.75 14.10 -6.99
CA LEU A 141 -2.52 13.83 -6.27
C LEU A 141 -2.23 14.95 -5.27
N ARG A 142 -1.55 14.60 -4.18
CA ARG A 142 -1.05 15.54 -3.19
C ARG A 142 0.45 15.41 -3.08
N PHE A 143 1.13 16.54 -2.95
CA PHE A 143 2.56 16.60 -2.65
C PHE A 143 2.73 17.07 -1.22
N PHE A 144 3.38 16.25 -0.39
CA PHE A 144 3.66 16.54 1.03
C PHE A 144 5.17 16.63 1.31
N GLY A 145 5.99 16.85 0.28
CA GLY A 145 7.44 16.78 0.41
C GLY A 145 7.99 15.38 0.18
N GLN A 146 9.21 15.14 0.67
CA GLN A 146 9.90 13.85 0.64
C GLN A 146 9.62 13.12 1.96
N ILE A 147 8.49 12.43 2.02
CA ILE A 147 8.07 11.67 3.22
C ILE A 147 8.54 10.20 3.18
N LEU A 148 9.04 9.77 2.01
CA LEU A 148 9.59 8.43 1.76
C LEU A 148 11.11 8.44 1.70
#